data_AF-A0A961RBY9-F1
#
_entry.id   AF-A0A961RBY9-F1
#
_cell.length_a   1.000
_cell.length_b   1.000
_cell.length_c   1.000
_cell.angle_alpha   90.00
_cell.angle_beta   90.00
_cell.angle_gamma   90.00
#
_symmetry.space_group_name_H-M   'P 1'
#
loop_
_entity.id
_entity.type
_entity.pdbx_description
1 polymer ?
#
loop_
_entity_poly.entity_id
_entity_poly.type
_entity_poly.pdbx_seq_one_letter_code
_entity_poly.pdbx_strand_id
1 'polypeptide(L)'
;MKTIAFCFALVASLFWTGICIGQNNDWPKAIKLVSKAAQEYGDHVEAKTGSRLWGLPAAPIGDVERHKCAILGRMLGKLDEIREIEKLEYPKIGPDSDLVELAYFSVELDTWVSEAQKALAANESDRINQWNLDCVGTQGIPASARIGNDAPEAQFAFDQDNKFLRVLGDIDSGFHDRFMAELALHPDVTTVELGSAGGSVKDAMLAGREIRKRGLDTVLFGNCYSACPLVFVGGRSRTLWSYVRHDFGFHRLSTRDGTALPDDDPIYDLIGDYLTEMGVKKSTYLRWMKSAAPKELFKPEPKVLCDPNLATFVQRICADGKRF
;
A
#
# COMPACT_ATOMS: atom_id res chain seq x y z
N MET A 1 -23.56 -49.56 26.10
CA MET A 1 -23.40 -48.20 26.67
C MET A 1 -22.90 -47.27 25.59
N LYS A 2 -23.71 -46.23 25.32
CA LYS A 2 -23.42 -44.97 24.60
C LYS A 2 -23.03 -45.04 23.12
N THR A 3 -24.09 -45.16 22.31
CA THR A 3 -24.32 -44.47 21.03
C THR A 3 -24.16 -42.95 21.20
N ILE A 4 -23.50 -42.25 20.27
CA ILE A 4 -23.72 -40.82 20.03
C ILE A 4 -23.89 -40.61 18.52
N ALA A 5 -24.98 -39.94 18.20
CA ALA A 5 -25.61 -39.83 16.90
C ALA A 5 -25.13 -38.60 16.10
N PHE A 6 -25.26 -38.71 14.78
CA PHE A 6 -25.33 -37.58 13.85
C PHE A 6 -26.57 -36.72 14.15
N CYS A 7 -26.44 -35.40 14.03
CA CYS A 7 -27.59 -34.52 13.80
C CYS A 7 -27.19 -33.35 12.89
N PHE A 8 -27.73 -33.35 11.67
CA PHE A 8 -27.91 -32.16 10.84
C PHE A 8 -29.19 -31.46 11.32
N ALA A 9 -29.15 -30.14 11.55
CA ALA A 9 -30.16 -29.16 11.11
C ALA A 9 -30.08 -27.84 11.90
N LEU A 10 -30.04 -26.75 11.11
CA LEU A 10 -30.71 -25.46 11.28
C LEU A 10 -30.47 -24.60 12.54
N VAL A 11 -30.10 -23.34 12.24
CA VAL A 11 -30.41 -22.11 12.97
C VAL A 11 -29.85 -22.06 14.40
N ALA A 12 -28.58 -21.71 14.50
CA ALA A 12 -28.02 -21.15 15.73
C ALA A 12 -27.12 -19.98 15.37
N SER A 13 -27.71 -18.78 15.39
CA SER A 13 -27.14 -17.59 16.04
C SER A 13 -25.72 -17.76 16.58
N LEU A 14 -24.72 -17.52 15.73
CA LEU A 14 -23.35 -17.28 16.19
C LEU A 14 -23.28 -15.84 16.72
N PHE A 15 -23.72 -15.68 17.97
CA PHE A 15 -23.36 -14.53 18.78
C PHE A 15 -21.85 -14.61 19.07
N TRP A 16 -21.04 -14.05 18.18
CA TRP A 16 -19.61 -13.88 18.41
C TRP A 16 -19.30 -12.38 18.49
N THR A 17 -19.30 -11.87 19.72
CA THR A 17 -18.78 -10.54 20.03
C THR A 17 -17.25 -10.61 19.99
N GLY A 18 -16.66 -10.33 18.83
CA GLY A 18 -15.22 -10.26 18.59
C GLY A 18 -14.59 -11.60 18.20
N ILE A 19 -14.27 -11.75 16.92
CA ILE A 19 -13.49 -12.88 16.41
C ILE A 19 -12.15 -12.32 15.94
N CYS A 20 -11.05 -12.85 16.45
CA CYS A 20 -9.76 -12.69 15.78
C CYS A 20 -9.83 -13.45 14.44
N ILE A 21 -9.95 -12.71 13.34
CA ILE A 21 -10.05 -13.29 12.02
C ILE A 21 -8.70 -13.95 11.70
N GLY A 22 -8.69 -15.28 11.52
CA GLY A 22 -7.46 -16.04 11.30
C GLY A 22 -6.97 -16.89 12.49
N GLN A 23 -7.89 -17.41 13.32
CA GLN A 23 -7.53 -18.40 14.35
C GLN A 23 -6.70 -19.55 13.74
N ASN A 24 -5.49 -19.76 14.29
CA ASN A 24 -4.49 -20.76 13.90
C ASN A 24 -3.74 -20.53 12.56
N ASN A 25 -3.77 -19.33 11.97
CA ASN A 25 -3.05 -19.01 10.72
C ASN A 25 -3.43 -19.90 9.51
N ASP A 26 -4.62 -20.52 9.54
CA ASP A 26 -5.21 -21.21 8.39
C ASP A 26 -5.86 -20.20 7.43
N TRP A 27 -5.01 -19.53 6.64
CA TRP A 27 -5.41 -18.44 5.74
C TRP A 27 -6.47 -18.85 4.70
N PRO A 28 -6.35 -20.00 4.00
CA PRO A 28 -7.38 -20.41 3.04
C PRO A 28 -8.75 -20.60 3.69
N LYS A 29 -8.80 -21.19 4.88
CA LYS A 29 -10.05 -21.35 5.63
C LYS A 29 -10.59 -20.01 6.10
N ALA A 30 -9.74 -19.13 6.62
CA ALA A 30 -10.14 -17.79 7.07
C ALA A 30 -10.72 -16.97 5.90
N ILE A 31 -10.04 -16.92 4.76
CA ILE A 31 -10.52 -16.27 3.53
C ILE A 31 -11.89 -16.80 3.12
N LYS A 32 -12.09 -18.12 3.10
CA LYS A 32 -13.38 -18.72 2.77
C LYS A 32 -14.49 -18.29 3.73
N LEU A 33 -14.21 -18.26 5.04
CA LEU A 33 -15.19 -17.87 6.06
C LEU A 33 -15.55 -16.39 5.97
N VAL A 34 -14.55 -15.51 5.81
CA VAL A 34 -14.78 -14.06 5.72
C VAL A 34 -15.48 -13.70 4.43
N SER A 35 -15.09 -14.31 3.31
CA SER A 35 -15.79 -14.14 2.02
C SER A 35 -17.25 -14.58 2.11
N LYS A 36 -17.54 -15.70 2.78
CA LYS A 36 -18.92 -16.13 3.01
C LYS A 36 -19.70 -15.13 3.87
N ALA A 37 -19.08 -14.62 4.95
CA ALA A 37 -19.72 -13.60 5.78
C ALA A 37 -20.00 -12.32 4.98
N ALA A 38 -19.04 -11.85 4.17
CA ALA A 38 -19.22 -10.69 3.29
C ALA A 38 -20.44 -10.86 2.37
N GLN A 39 -20.58 -12.03 1.76
CA GLN A 39 -21.74 -12.41 0.95
C GLN A 39 -23.04 -12.40 1.77
N GLU A 40 -23.05 -13.02 2.95
CA GLU A 40 -24.25 -13.06 3.82
C GLU A 40 -24.76 -11.67 4.20
N TYR A 41 -23.86 -10.73 4.54
CA TYR A 41 -24.24 -9.34 4.79
C TYR A 41 -24.76 -8.65 3.53
N GLY A 42 -24.09 -8.86 2.40
CA GLY A 42 -24.45 -8.24 1.14
C GLY A 42 -25.80 -8.70 0.60
N ASP A 43 -26.04 -10.01 0.60
CA ASP A 43 -27.29 -10.64 0.19
C ASP A 43 -28.46 -10.18 1.06
N HIS A 44 -28.23 -9.98 2.36
CA HIS A 44 -29.26 -9.47 3.27
C HIS A 44 -29.71 -8.05 2.89
N VAL A 45 -28.75 -7.17 2.58
CA VAL A 45 -29.06 -5.80 2.13
C VAL A 45 -29.73 -5.83 0.76
N GLU A 46 -29.21 -6.63 -0.18
CA GLU A 46 -29.76 -6.76 -1.52
C GLU A 46 -31.20 -7.29 -1.51
N ALA A 47 -31.50 -8.29 -0.69
CA ALA A 47 -32.86 -8.83 -0.56
C ALA A 47 -33.90 -7.79 -0.10
N LYS A 48 -33.49 -6.75 0.63
CA LYS A 48 -34.37 -5.68 1.13
C LYS A 48 -34.41 -4.44 0.23
N THR A 49 -33.37 -4.22 -0.57
CA THR A 49 -33.16 -2.94 -1.28
C THR A 49 -32.98 -3.07 -2.78
N GLY A 50 -32.73 -4.28 -3.29
CA GLY A 50 -32.35 -4.55 -4.67
C GLY A 50 -30.88 -4.26 -5.01
N SER A 51 -30.04 -3.90 -4.04
CA SER A 51 -28.60 -3.68 -4.26
C SER A 51 -27.76 -3.97 -3.02
N ARG A 52 -26.70 -4.77 -3.16
CA ARG A 52 -25.69 -4.99 -2.11
C ARG A 52 -24.99 -3.71 -1.62
N LEU A 53 -24.92 -2.68 -2.46
CA LEU A 53 -24.23 -1.41 -2.17
C LEU A 53 -25.21 -0.28 -1.82
N TRP A 54 -26.44 -0.61 -1.45
CA TRP A 54 -27.46 0.38 -1.15
C TRP A 54 -27.00 1.37 -0.06
N GLY A 55 -27.20 2.67 -0.32
CA GLY A 55 -26.85 3.74 0.61
C GLY A 55 -25.36 4.09 0.68
N LEU A 56 -24.48 3.37 -0.04
CA LEU A 56 -23.04 3.65 -0.07
C LEU A 56 -22.66 4.64 -1.17
N PRO A 57 -21.52 5.36 -1.02
CA PRO A 57 -20.96 6.17 -2.09
C PRO A 57 -20.49 5.32 -3.27
N ALA A 58 -20.28 5.94 -4.44
CA ALA A 58 -19.74 5.25 -5.61
C ALA A 58 -18.32 4.70 -5.33
N ALA A 59 -18.12 3.42 -5.68
CA ALA A 59 -16.90 2.65 -5.39
C ALA A 59 -16.52 2.69 -3.89
N PRO A 60 -17.37 2.13 -3.00
CA PRO A 60 -17.06 2.06 -1.58
C PRO A 60 -15.91 1.08 -1.36
N ILE A 61 -15.00 1.43 -0.46
CA ILE A 61 -13.83 0.62 -0.11
C ILE A 61 -13.72 0.64 1.41
N GLY A 62 -13.38 -0.50 2.00
CA GLY A 62 -13.16 -0.64 3.43
C GLY A 62 -11.81 -0.05 3.88
N ASP A 63 -11.45 -0.30 5.12
CA ASP A 63 -10.18 0.17 5.68
C ASP A 63 -9.00 -0.73 5.23
N VAL A 64 -8.47 -0.43 4.05
CA VAL A 64 -7.34 -1.15 3.43
C VAL A 64 -6.11 -1.13 4.35
N GLU A 65 -5.79 0.03 4.92
CA GLU A 65 -4.60 0.19 5.77
C GLU A 65 -4.69 -0.66 7.03
N ARG A 66 -5.84 -0.61 7.70
CA ARG A 66 -6.09 -1.42 8.89
C ARG A 66 -6.00 -2.90 8.59
N HIS A 67 -6.69 -3.38 7.56
CA HIS A 67 -6.68 -4.80 7.21
C HIS A 67 -5.30 -5.27 6.79
N LYS A 68 -4.63 -4.54 5.90
CA LYS A 68 -3.25 -4.84 5.48
C LYS A 68 -2.33 -5.00 6.68
N CYS A 69 -2.34 -4.05 7.60
CA CYS A 69 -1.45 -4.08 8.75
C CYS A 69 -1.82 -5.17 9.76
N ALA A 70 -3.10 -5.39 10.05
CA ALA A 70 -3.51 -6.51 10.90
C ALA A 70 -3.11 -7.87 10.31
N ILE A 71 -3.31 -8.07 9.01
CA ILE A 71 -3.00 -9.31 8.30
C ILE A 71 -1.49 -9.56 8.26
N LEU A 72 -0.70 -8.56 7.84
CA LEU A 72 0.76 -8.66 7.80
C LEU A 72 1.33 -8.90 9.19
N GLY A 73 0.88 -8.15 10.19
CA GLY A 73 1.32 -8.34 11.58
C GLY A 73 1.02 -9.75 12.08
N ARG A 74 -0.15 -10.31 11.78
CA ARG A 74 -0.47 -11.70 12.13
C ARG A 74 0.46 -12.69 11.43
N MET A 75 0.67 -12.54 10.12
CA MET A 75 1.57 -13.41 9.35
C MET A 75 3.01 -13.38 9.86
N LEU A 76 3.44 -12.22 10.37
CA LEU A 76 4.80 -11.95 10.83
C LEU A 76 4.97 -12.10 12.36
N GLY A 77 3.97 -12.65 13.05
CA GLY A 77 4.04 -12.94 14.48
C GLY A 77 3.98 -11.73 15.41
N LYS A 78 3.48 -10.58 14.94
CA LYS A 78 3.32 -9.31 15.66
C LYS A 78 1.95 -9.14 16.30
N LEU A 79 1.46 -10.20 16.95
CA LEU A 79 0.08 -10.25 17.47
C LEU A 79 -0.17 -9.20 18.57
N ASP A 80 0.84 -8.89 19.38
CA ASP A 80 0.70 -7.94 20.48
C ASP A 80 0.60 -6.50 19.97
N GLU A 81 1.27 -6.21 18.86
CA GLU A 81 1.30 -4.90 18.23
C GLU A 81 0.04 -4.59 17.41
N ILE A 82 -0.71 -5.61 16.98
CA ILE A 82 -1.92 -5.43 16.15
C ILE A 82 -3.25 -5.59 16.90
N ARG A 83 -3.25 -5.84 18.22
CA ARG A 83 -4.46 -6.22 18.98
C ARG A 83 -5.65 -5.28 18.74
N GLU A 84 -5.39 -3.98 18.69
CA GLU A 84 -6.42 -2.95 18.50
C GLU A 84 -6.95 -2.89 17.06
N ILE A 85 -6.09 -3.10 16.06
CA ILE A 85 -6.46 -2.97 14.65
C ILE A 85 -7.05 -4.25 14.06
N GLU A 86 -6.79 -5.41 14.67
CA GLU A 86 -7.26 -6.70 14.18
C GLU A 86 -8.73 -7.01 14.56
N LYS A 87 -9.23 -6.41 15.64
CA LYS A 87 -10.56 -6.71 16.17
C LYS A 87 -11.66 -6.12 15.26
N LEU A 88 -12.44 -6.97 14.60
CA LEU A 88 -13.68 -6.55 13.93
C LEU A 88 -14.92 -6.91 14.76
N GLU A 89 -15.79 -5.92 14.94
CA GLU A 89 -17.09 -6.10 15.58
C GLU A 89 -18.14 -6.37 14.50
N TYR A 90 -18.73 -7.57 14.53
CA TYR A 90 -19.70 -8.00 13.53
C TYR A 90 -21.09 -7.45 13.90
N PRO A 91 -21.70 -6.58 13.06
CA PRO A 91 -23.03 -6.08 13.31
C PRO A 91 -24.04 -7.23 13.22
N LYS A 92 -25.04 -7.22 14.10
CA LYS A 92 -26.06 -8.27 14.11
C LYS A 92 -27.03 -8.06 12.96
N ILE A 93 -27.31 -9.13 12.22
CA ILE A 93 -28.36 -9.16 11.22
C ILE A 93 -29.70 -9.45 11.90
N GLY A 94 -30.69 -8.61 11.66
CA GLY A 94 -32.02 -8.69 12.24
C GLY A 94 -33.05 -7.87 11.48
N PRO A 95 -34.32 -7.89 11.90
CA PRO A 95 -35.41 -7.17 11.23
C PRO A 95 -35.16 -5.65 11.14
N ASP A 96 -34.58 -5.08 12.19
CA ASP A 96 -34.37 -3.64 12.40
C ASP A 96 -32.89 -3.22 12.20
N SER A 97 -32.09 -4.03 11.52
CA SER A 97 -30.68 -3.70 11.25
C SER A 97 -30.56 -2.44 10.38
N ASP A 98 -29.54 -1.63 10.66
CA ASP A 98 -29.14 -0.54 9.77
C ASP A 98 -28.54 -1.10 8.48
N LEU A 99 -29.27 -0.97 7.37
CA LEU A 99 -28.86 -1.55 6.09
C LEU A 99 -27.63 -0.86 5.49
N VAL A 100 -27.37 0.40 5.81
CA VAL A 100 -26.15 1.10 5.37
C VAL A 100 -24.94 0.55 6.12
N GLU A 101 -25.09 0.34 7.44
CA GLU A 101 -24.04 -0.30 8.26
C GLU A 101 -23.71 -1.70 7.74
N LEU A 102 -24.73 -2.53 7.46
CA LEU A 102 -24.53 -3.87 6.92
C LEU A 102 -23.87 -3.86 5.53
N ALA A 103 -24.27 -2.93 4.65
CA ALA A 103 -23.67 -2.77 3.34
C ALA A 103 -22.19 -2.39 3.45
N TYR A 104 -21.87 -1.42 4.32
CA TYR A 104 -20.50 -1.00 4.56
C TYR A 104 -19.66 -2.15 5.14
N PHE A 105 -20.21 -2.89 6.11
CA PHE A 105 -19.51 -4.03 6.71
C PHE A 105 -19.27 -5.15 5.69
N SER A 106 -20.18 -5.38 4.75
CA SER A 106 -19.97 -6.29 3.63
C SER A 106 -18.74 -5.90 2.78
N VAL A 107 -18.57 -4.60 2.50
CA VAL A 107 -17.41 -4.04 1.78
C VAL A 107 -16.12 -4.13 2.60
N GLU A 108 -16.19 -3.91 3.90
CA GLU A 108 -15.07 -4.06 4.84
C GLU A 108 -14.53 -5.50 4.78
N LEU A 109 -15.40 -6.51 4.85
CA LEU A 109 -15.00 -7.91 4.76
C LEU A 109 -14.44 -8.30 3.39
N ASP A 110 -14.98 -7.76 2.28
CA ASP A 110 -14.39 -7.95 0.95
C ASP A 110 -12.98 -7.33 0.86
N THR A 111 -12.78 -6.18 1.51
CA THR A 111 -11.47 -5.52 1.59
C THR A 111 -10.48 -6.37 2.40
N TRP A 112 -10.91 -6.93 3.53
CA TRP A 112 -10.11 -7.88 4.30
C TRP A 112 -9.68 -9.08 3.46
N VAL A 113 -10.60 -9.67 2.68
CA VAL A 113 -10.31 -10.81 1.80
C VAL A 113 -9.27 -10.44 0.75
N SER A 114 -9.41 -9.28 0.12
CA SER A 114 -8.46 -8.79 -0.89
C SER A 114 -7.05 -8.65 -0.30
N GLU A 115 -6.92 -8.00 0.86
CA GLU A 115 -5.62 -7.83 1.52
C GLU A 115 -5.02 -9.15 2.00
N ALA A 116 -5.85 -10.10 2.47
CA ALA A 116 -5.39 -11.43 2.86
C ALA A 116 -4.83 -12.23 1.68
N GLN A 117 -5.49 -12.14 0.53
CA GLN A 117 -5.02 -12.79 -0.70
C GLN A 117 -3.71 -12.17 -1.20
N LYS A 118 -3.60 -10.84 -1.21
CA LYS A 118 -2.36 -10.12 -1.58
C LYS A 118 -1.20 -10.51 -0.66
N ALA A 119 -1.41 -10.49 0.65
CA ALA A 119 -0.39 -10.89 1.61
C ALA A 119 0.01 -12.35 1.44
N LEU A 120 -0.94 -13.26 1.17
CA LEU A 120 -0.65 -14.68 0.95
C LEU A 120 0.17 -14.91 -0.33
N ALA A 121 -0.10 -14.14 -1.39
CA ALA A 121 0.64 -14.22 -2.66
C ALA A 121 2.05 -13.64 -2.58
N ALA A 122 2.30 -12.70 -1.67
CA ALA A 122 3.61 -12.11 -1.44
C ALA A 122 4.58 -13.12 -0.80
N ASN A 123 5.86 -13.02 -1.17
CA ASN A 123 6.93 -13.73 -0.46
C ASN A 123 7.18 -13.09 0.93
N GLU A 124 7.99 -13.73 1.76
CA GLU A 124 8.26 -13.24 3.12
C GLU A 124 8.96 -11.87 3.16
N SER A 125 9.92 -11.63 2.26
CA SER A 125 10.62 -10.33 2.17
C SER A 125 9.66 -9.20 1.83
N ASP A 126 8.75 -9.40 0.86
CA ASP A 126 7.73 -8.43 0.50
C ASP A 126 6.77 -8.12 1.65
N ARG A 127 6.37 -9.15 2.41
CA ARG A 127 5.53 -8.94 3.62
C ARG A 127 6.27 -8.11 4.65
N ILE A 128 7.55 -8.39 4.91
CA ILE A 128 8.39 -7.63 5.85
C ILE A 128 8.59 -6.20 5.35
N ASN A 129 8.89 -6.02 4.07
CA ASN A 129 9.07 -4.71 3.44
C ASN A 129 7.81 -3.87 3.58
N GLN A 130 6.65 -4.43 3.22
CA GLN A 130 5.37 -3.72 3.31
C GLN A 130 4.99 -3.43 4.78
N TRP A 131 5.19 -4.37 5.70
CA TRP A 131 4.99 -4.14 7.14
C TRP A 131 5.83 -2.99 7.67
N ASN A 132 7.14 -3.02 7.40
CA ASN A 132 8.08 -2.02 7.87
C ASN A 132 7.83 -0.63 7.26
N LEU A 133 7.33 -0.60 6.02
CA LEU A 133 7.15 0.62 5.24
C LEU A 133 5.79 1.29 5.48
N ASP A 134 4.72 0.49 5.56
CA ASP A 134 3.34 0.99 5.60
C ASP A 134 2.71 0.92 7.00
N CYS A 135 3.15 0.00 7.87
CA CYS A 135 2.45 -0.29 9.12
C CYS A 135 3.19 0.25 10.35
N VAL A 136 4.50 0.02 10.43
CA VAL A 136 5.31 0.43 11.59
C VAL A 136 5.25 1.95 11.79
N GLY A 137 4.94 2.38 13.02
CA GLY A 137 4.79 3.80 13.37
C GLY A 137 3.42 4.41 13.02
N THR A 138 2.49 3.60 12.53
CA THR A 138 1.11 4.01 12.21
C THR A 138 0.10 3.19 13.00
N GLN A 139 -1.14 3.67 13.12
CA GLN A 139 -2.26 2.92 13.74
C GLN A 139 -1.96 2.33 15.14
N GLY A 140 -1.10 3.00 15.92
CA GLY A 140 -0.69 2.53 17.25
C GLY A 140 0.43 1.47 17.26
N ILE A 141 0.91 1.02 16.09
CA ILE A 141 2.03 0.08 15.97
C ILE A 141 3.34 0.82 16.29
N PRO A 142 4.13 0.39 17.29
CA PRO A 142 5.34 1.10 17.69
C PRO A 142 6.49 0.92 16.70
N ALA A 143 7.42 1.88 16.65
CA ALA A 143 8.62 1.80 15.81
C ALA A 143 9.49 0.55 16.11
N SER A 144 9.46 0.04 17.34
CA SER A 144 10.13 -1.19 17.76
C SER A 144 9.57 -2.47 17.13
N ALA A 145 8.40 -2.39 16.47
CA ALA A 145 7.79 -3.52 15.77
C ALA A 145 8.44 -3.82 14.42
N ARG A 146 9.42 -2.99 13.99
CA ARG A 146 10.21 -3.22 12.77
C ARG A 146 10.88 -4.59 12.82
N ILE A 147 10.85 -5.30 11.70
CA ILE A 147 11.46 -6.61 11.53
C ILE A 147 12.71 -6.45 10.67
N GLY A 148 13.82 -7.10 11.06
CA GLY A 148 15.01 -7.15 10.21
C GLY A 148 14.68 -7.89 8.91
N ASN A 149 15.16 -7.38 7.77
CA ASN A 149 15.03 -8.06 6.49
C ASN A 149 16.42 -8.50 6.02
N ASP A 150 16.59 -9.81 5.82
CA ASP A 150 17.84 -10.39 5.31
C ASP A 150 18.02 -10.18 3.80
N ALA A 151 16.94 -9.78 3.10
CA ALA A 151 16.93 -9.40 1.69
C ALA A 151 16.21 -8.04 1.52
N PRO A 152 16.79 -6.94 2.03
CA PRO A 152 16.17 -5.62 2.01
C PRO A 152 16.09 -5.02 0.60
N GLU A 153 16.86 -5.53 -0.35
CA GLU A 153 16.88 -5.07 -1.73
C GLU A 153 15.50 -5.17 -2.38
N ALA A 154 15.20 -4.22 -3.27
CA ALA A 154 13.94 -4.22 -3.99
C ALA A 154 13.69 -5.53 -4.73
N GLN A 155 12.53 -6.14 -4.44
CA GLN A 155 11.98 -7.30 -5.10
C GLN A 155 11.11 -6.86 -6.28
N PHE A 156 11.05 -7.71 -7.30
CA PHE A 156 10.29 -7.49 -8.53
C PHE A 156 9.20 -8.54 -8.64
N ALA A 157 7.95 -8.10 -8.70
CA ALA A 157 6.79 -8.96 -8.88
C ALA A 157 5.93 -8.45 -10.04
N PHE A 158 5.27 -9.36 -10.76
CA PHE A 158 4.48 -9.04 -11.93
C PHE A 158 3.00 -9.37 -11.70
N ASP A 159 2.12 -8.50 -12.18
CA ASP A 159 0.65 -8.63 -12.07
C ASP A 159 -0.03 -8.20 -13.38
N GLN A 160 -1.34 -8.41 -13.48
CA GLN A 160 -2.24 -8.02 -14.58
C GLN A 160 -1.69 -8.46 -15.93
N ASP A 161 -1.58 -9.77 -16.12
CA ASP A 161 -1.00 -10.39 -17.32
C ASP A 161 0.44 -9.91 -17.60
N ASN A 162 1.23 -9.71 -16.53
CA ASN A 162 2.61 -9.22 -16.55
C ASN A 162 2.80 -7.78 -17.05
N LYS A 163 1.75 -6.96 -17.06
CA LYS A 163 1.84 -5.56 -17.49
C LYS A 163 2.25 -4.61 -16.36
N PHE A 164 2.11 -5.05 -15.12
CA PHE A 164 2.40 -4.25 -13.93
C PHE A 164 3.63 -4.84 -13.26
N LEU A 165 4.71 -4.07 -13.21
CA LEU A 165 5.91 -4.39 -12.46
C LEU A 165 5.85 -3.72 -11.09
N ARG A 166 5.67 -4.51 -10.05
CA ARG A 166 5.76 -4.07 -8.66
C ARG A 166 7.20 -4.13 -8.17
N VAL A 167 7.62 -3.02 -7.55
CA VAL A 167 8.95 -2.83 -6.96
C VAL A 167 8.77 -2.49 -5.49
N LEU A 168 9.16 -3.44 -4.62
CA LEU A 168 9.08 -3.30 -3.16
C LEU A 168 10.41 -3.57 -2.48
N GLY A 169 10.89 -2.63 -1.67
CA GLY A 169 12.16 -2.75 -0.93
C GLY A 169 13.12 -1.60 -1.21
N ASP A 170 14.37 -1.74 -0.79
CA ASP A 170 15.37 -0.68 -0.86
C ASP A 170 15.87 -0.45 -2.30
N ILE A 171 16.06 0.81 -2.64
CA ILE A 171 16.73 1.23 -3.88
C ILE A 171 18.23 1.24 -3.59
N ASP A 172 18.83 0.06 -3.47
CA ASP A 172 20.24 -0.14 -3.16
C ASP A 172 21.16 0.13 -4.36
N SER A 173 22.47 0.01 -4.13
CA SER A 173 23.46 0.08 -5.21
C SER A 173 23.31 -1.11 -6.15
N GLY A 174 23.09 -0.85 -7.44
CA GLY A 174 22.85 -1.91 -8.43
C GLY A 174 21.35 -2.21 -8.63
N PHE A 175 20.47 -1.51 -7.91
CA PHE A 175 19.03 -1.53 -8.17
C PHE A 175 18.72 -1.25 -9.64
N HIS A 176 19.37 -0.23 -10.24
CA HIS A 176 19.13 0.15 -11.62
C HIS A 176 19.40 -1.02 -12.58
N ASP A 177 20.50 -1.75 -12.39
CA ASP A 177 20.90 -2.81 -13.30
C ASP A 177 19.96 -4.02 -13.21
N ARG A 178 19.50 -4.35 -12.00
CA ARG A 178 18.47 -5.39 -11.80
C ARG A 178 17.14 -4.98 -12.41
N PHE A 179 16.71 -3.73 -12.18
CA PHE A 179 15.49 -3.18 -12.76
C PHE A 179 15.50 -3.20 -14.30
N MET A 180 16.64 -2.83 -14.91
CA MET A 180 16.85 -2.91 -16.35
C MET A 180 16.74 -4.34 -16.88
N ALA A 181 17.32 -5.31 -16.17
CA ALA A 181 17.27 -6.71 -16.53
C ALA A 181 15.82 -7.23 -16.54
N GLU A 182 15.04 -6.91 -15.51
CA GLU A 182 13.61 -7.27 -15.43
C GLU A 182 12.81 -6.66 -16.59
N LEU A 183 12.96 -5.36 -16.84
CA LEU A 183 12.27 -4.70 -17.94
C LEU A 183 12.70 -5.22 -19.33
N ALA A 184 13.91 -5.76 -19.46
CA ALA A 184 14.36 -6.39 -20.71
C ALA A 184 13.70 -7.77 -20.92
N LEU A 185 13.49 -8.53 -19.83
CA LEU A 185 12.80 -9.81 -19.86
C LEU A 185 11.27 -9.66 -20.03
N HIS A 186 10.72 -8.52 -19.62
CA HIS A 186 9.29 -8.25 -19.60
C HIS A 186 8.93 -6.99 -20.43
N PRO A 187 9.02 -7.05 -21.77
CA PRO A 187 8.82 -5.88 -22.63
C PRO A 187 7.37 -5.36 -22.66
N ASP A 188 6.40 -6.16 -22.23
CA ASP A 188 4.98 -5.81 -22.19
C ASP A 188 4.58 -5.00 -20.95
N VAL A 189 5.52 -4.76 -20.02
CA VAL A 189 5.28 -3.90 -18.86
C VAL A 189 4.90 -2.50 -19.34
N THR A 190 3.78 -1.99 -18.83
CA THR A 190 3.30 -0.63 -19.08
C THR A 190 3.34 0.25 -17.84
N THR A 191 3.35 -0.37 -16.66
CA THR A 191 3.19 0.33 -15.38
C THR A 191 4.17 -0.18 -14.35
N VAL A 192 4.78 0.74 -13.59
CA VAL A 192 5.63 0.43 -12.44
C VAL A 192 4.93 0.84 -11.14
N GLU A 193 4.64 -0.14 -10.29
CA GLU A 193 4.08 0.07 -8.95
C GLU A 193 5.20 0.19 -7.93
N LEU A 194 5.24 1.27 -7.15
CA LEU A 194 6.37 1.61 -6.27
C LEU A 194 5.98 1.62 -4.79
N GLY A 195 6.86 1.04 -3.96
CA GLY A 195 6.89 1.23 -2.51
C GLY A 195 8.30 1.00 -1.98
N SER A 196 8.92 2.01 -1.38
CA SER A 196 10.31 1.92 -0.93
C SER A 196 10.65 2.97 0.13
N ALA A 197 11.51 2.59 1.08
CA ALA A 197 12.09 3.52 2.06
C ALA A 197 13.19 4.41 1.43
N GLY A 198 13.61 4.13 0.19
CA GLY A 198 14.62 4.86 -0.55
C GLY A 198 15.97 4.14 -0.60
N GLY A 199 17.06 4.92 -0.66
CA GLY A 199 18.42 4.41 -0.82
C GLY A 199 19.27 5.27 -1.75
N SER A 200 19.92 4.65 -2.73
CA SER A 200 20.78 5.25 -3.74
C SER A 200 20.02 6.24 -4.64
N VAL A 201 20.33 7.53 -4.47
CA VAL A 201 19.85 8.62 -5.33
C VAL A 201 20.25 8.40 -6.79
N LYS A 202 21.47 7.89 -7.03
CA LYS A 202 21.98 7.64 -8.37
C LYS A 202 21.14 6.57 -9.08
N ASP A 203 20.96 5.41 -8.45
CA ASP A 203 20.17 4.32 -9.03
C ASP A 203 18.71 4.74 -9.22
N ALA A 204 18.16 5.53 -8.29
CA ALA A 204 16.80 6.06 -8.41
C ALA A 204 16.61 6.93 -9.66
N MET A 205 17.53 7.88 -9.92
CA MET A 205 17.46 8.75 -11.09
C MET A 205 17.70 7.97 -12.40
N LEU A 206 18.60 6.99 -12.41
CA LEU A 206 18.84 6.16 -13.59
C LEU A 206 17.60 5.31 -13.92
N ALA A 207 17.00 4.66 -12.93
CA ALA A 207 15.77 3.89 -13.11
C ALA A 207 14.61 4.78 -13.57
N GLY A 208 14.46 5.97 -12.99
CA GLY A 208 13.45 6.93 -13.42
C GLY A 208 13.64 7.41 -14.87
N ARG A 209 14.89 7.61 -15.32
CA ARG A 209 15.18 7.90 -16.74
C ARG A 209 14.80 6.73 -17.65
N GLU A 210 15.00 5.49 -17.23
CA GLU A 210 14.58 4.33 -18.03
C GLU A 210 13.05 4.24 -18.14
N ILE A 211 12.33 4.41 -17.02
CA ILE A 211 10.87 4.47 -16.99
C ILE A 211 10.37 5.51 -18.00
N ARG A 212 10.95 6.72 -17.97
CA ARG A 212 10.62 7.81 -18.89
C ARG A 212 10.89 7.42 -20.35
N LYS A 213 12.07 6.88 -20.63
CA LYS A 213 12.52 6.50 -21.98
C LYS A 213 11.60 5.45 -22.61
N ARG A 214 11.09 4.51 -21.81
CA ARG A 214 10.15 3.47 -22.24
C ARG A 214 8.70 3.94 -22.29
N GLY A 215 8.39 5.13 -21.77
CA GLY A 215 7.03 5.66 -21.73
C GLY A 215 6.11 4.95 -20.73
N LEU A 216 6.69 4.33 -19.69
CA LEU A 216 5.94 3.62 -18.66
C LEU A 216 5.21 4.60 -17.74
N ASP A 217 4.08 4.19 -17.19
CA ASP A 217 3.36 4.91 -16.14
C ASP A 217 3.86 4.45 -14.75
N THR A 218 3.71 5.29 -13.72
CA THR A 218 4.02 4.92 -12.33
C THR A 218 2.79 5.05 -11.44
N VAL A 219 2.66 4.11 -10.52
CA VAL A 219 1.59 4.06 -9.53
C VAL A 219 2.21 3.90 -8.15
N LEU A 220 1.68 4.62 -7.17
CA LEU A 220 2.10 4.44 -5.80
C LEU A 220 1.33 3.28 -5.16
N PHE A 221 2.06 2.24 -4.73
CA PHE A 221 1.52 1.00 -4.17
C PHE A 221 1.89 0.78 -2.69
N GLY A 222 2.99 1.37 -2.25
CA GLY A 222 3.39 1.48 -0.85
C GLY A 222 3.84 2.91 -0.58
N ASN A 223 4.21 3.22 0.66
CA ASN A 223 4.86 4.51 0.93
C ASN A 223 6.16 4.65 0.12
N CYS A 224 6.52 5.89 -0.24
CA CYS A 224 7.66 6.15 -1.10
C CYS A 224 8.51 7.29 -0.54
N TYR A 225 9.59 6.91 0.12
CA TYR A 225 10.42 7.81 0.91
C TYR A 225 11.81 8.02 0.30
N SER A 226 12.44 9.14 0.66
CA SER A 226 13.83 9.48 0.34
C SER A 226 14.13 9.49 -1.16
N ALA A 227 14.83 8.48 -1.69
CA ALA A 227 15.17 8.34 -3.10
C ALA A 227 14.00 7.81 -3.95
N CYS A 228 13.03 7.12 -3.36
CA CYS A 228 11.91 6.53 -4.09
C CYS A 228 11.10 7.51 -4.97
N PRO A 229 10.77 8.74 -4.50
CA PRO A 229 10.02 9.67 -5.33
C PRO A 229 10.79 10.09 -6.59
N LEU A 230 12.13 9.95 -6.64
CA LEU A 230 12.92 10.16 -7.86
C LEU A 230 12.63 9.09 -8.91
N VAL A 231 12.41 7.82 -8.53
CA VAL A 231 11.97 6.77 -9.47
C VAL A 231 10.55 7.07 -9.95
N PHE A 232 9.66 7.40 -9.01
CA PHE A 232 8.25 7.66 -9.29
C PHE A 232 8.03 8.75 -10.35
N VAL A 233 8.78 9.86 -10.29
CA VAL A 233 8.63 10.95 -11.25
C VAL A 233 9.08 10.61 -12.67
N GLY A 234 9.76 9.48 -12.87
CA GLY A 234 10.07 8.91 -14.18
C GLY A 234 8.84 8.59 -15.02
N GLY A 235 7.71 8.29 -14.37
CA GLY A 235 6.46 7.87 -15.02
C GLY A 235 5.87 8.94 -15.96
N ARG A 236 5.35 8.50 -17.10
CA ARG A 236 4.59 9.35 -18.03
C ARG A 236 3.32 9.86 -17.35
N SER A 237 2.49 8.95 -16.88
CA SER A 237 1.40 9.20 -15.93
C SER A 237 1.86 8.75 -14.55
N ARG A 238 1.45 9.49 -13.50
CA ARG A 238 1.92 9.33 -12.13
C ARG A 238 0.74 9.39 -11.18
N THR A 239 0.31 8.23 -10.72
CA THR A 239 -1.03 8.02 -10.16
C THR A 239 -0.96 7.69 -8.68
N LEU A 240 -1.77 8.40 -7.90
CA LEU A 240 -2.08 8.07 -6.51
C LEU A 240 -3.57 7.82 -6.38
N TRP A 241 -3.90 6.64 -5.86
CA TRP A 241 -5.27 6.27 -5.56
C TRP A 241 -5.65 6.67 -4.14
N SER A 242 -6.88 7.13 -3.94
CA SER A 242 -7.35 7.68 -2.66
C SER A 242 -7.78 6.63 -1.65
N TYR A 243 -7.84 5.36 -2.06
CA TYR A 243 -8.34 4.26 -1.23
C TYR A 243 -7.26 3.61 -0.36
N VAL A 244 -6.00 3.97 -0.55
CA VAL A 244 -4.90 3.66 0.36
C VAL A 244 -4.09 4.93 0.56
N ARG A 245 -3.83 5.35 1.79
CA ARG A 245 -2.84 6.41 2.03
C ARG A 245 -1.46 5.83 1.79
N HIS A 246 -0.93 6.17 0.63
CA HIS A 246 0.49 6.11 0.37
C HIS A 246 1.06 7.52 0.40
N ASP A 247 2.04 7.71 1.27
CA ASP A 247 2.71 8.98 1.46
C ASP A 247 4.00 9.04 0.65
N PHE A 248 4.33 10.26 0.24
CA PHE A 248 5.71 10.61 -0.05
C PHE A 248 6.40 11.16 1.19
N GLY A 249 7.71 10.92 1.29
CA GLY A 249 8.54 11.38 2.39
C GLY A 249 9.86 11.89 1.86
N PHE A 250 10.23 13.10 2.27
CA PHE A 250 11.41 13.80 1.80
C PHE A 250 12.30 14.18 2.97
N HIS A 251 13.61 14.12 2.78
CA HIS A 251 14.57 14.57 3.78
C HIS A 251 15.89 14.97 3.12
N ARG A 252 16.74 15.64 3.90
CA ARG A 252 18.05 16.09 3.43
C ARG A 252 18.91 14.87 3.13
N LEU A 253 19.64 14.91 2.02
CA LEU A 253 20.57 13.85 1.67
C LEU A 253 21.66 13.73 2.73
N SER A 254 22.17 12.51 2.87
CA SER A 254 23.28 12.23 3.75
C SER A 254 24.27 11.26 3.11
N THR A 255 25.51 11.32 3.56
CA THR A 255 26.48 10.24 3.37
C THR A 255 26.02 8.95 4.06
N ARG A 256 26.71 7.84 3.78
CA ARG A 256 26.37 6.51 4.31
C ARG A 256 26.42 6.42 5.85
N ASP A 257 27.24 7.25 6.49
CA ASP A 257 27.33 7.36 7.95
C ASP A 257 26.22 8.25 8.57
N GLY A 258 25.34 8.81 7.74
CA GLY A 258 24.23 9.67 8.15
C GLY A 258 24.58 11.15 8.29
N THR A 259 25.80 11.57 7.90
CA THR A 259 26.16 12.99 7.91
C THR A 259 25.39 13.72 6.82
N ALA A 260 24.63 14.76 7.20
CA ALA A 260 23.85 15.56 6.28
C ALA A 260 24.76 16.27 5.26
N LEU A 261 24.37 16.23 3.99
CA LEU A 261 25.06 16.98 2.93
C LEU A 261 24.73 18.48 3.02
N PRO A 262 25.69 19.38 2.78
CA PRO A 262 25.44 20.81 2.65
C PRO A 262 24.38 21.13 1.58
N ASP A 263 23.61 22.20 1.78
CA ASP A 263 22.54 22.58 0.85
C ASP A 263 23.07 23.02 -0.54
N ASP A 264 24.35 23.37 -0.65
CA ASP A 264 25.09 23.72 -1.87
C ASP A 264 25.91 22.56 -2.46
N ASP A 265 25.72 21.33 -1.96
CA ASP A 265 26.35 20.16 -2.54
C ASP A 265 25.92 19.98 -4.01
N PRO A 266 26.87 19.74 -4.95
CA PRO A 266 26.57 19.60 -6.39
C PRO A 266 25.54 18.53 -6.74
N ILE A 267 25.31 17.54 -5.86
CA ILE A 267 24.28 16.52 -6.10
C ILE A 267 22.87 17.11 -6.19
N TYR A 268 22.58 18.22 -5.50
CA TYR A 268 21.28 18.87 -5.57
C TYR A 268 21.02 19.52 -6.93
N ASP A 269 22.06 19.99 -7.61
CA ASP A 269 21.96 20.50 -8.96
C ASP A 269 21.68 19.37 -9.96
N LEU A 270 22.36 18.23 -9.82
CA LEU A 270 22.10 17.03 -10.63
C LEU A 270 20.66 16.52 -10.47
N ILE A 271 20.14 16.51 -9.24
CA ILE A 271 18.74 16.19 -8.97
C ILE A 271 17.83 17.24 -9.60
N GLY A 272 18.18 18.52 -9.51
CA GLY A 272 17.43 19.61 -10.13
C GLY A 272 17.31 19.46 -11.65
N ASP A 273 18.39 19.05 -12.32
CA ASP A 273 18.39 18.81 -13.76
C ASP A 273 17.54 17.59 -14.11
N TYR A 274 17.69 16.48 -13.38
CA TYR A 274 16.82 15.31 -13.52
C TYR A 274 15.33 15.65 -13.35
N LEU A 275 14.97 16.43 -12.32
CA LEU A 275 13.59 16.86 -12.09
C LEU A 275 13.06 17.72 -13.24
N THR A 276 13.92 18.55 -13.84
CA THR A 276 13.57 19.36 -15.01
C THR A 276 13.27 18.46 -16.21
N GLU A 277 14.10 17.45 -16.46
CA GLU A 277 13.86 16.44 -17.50
C GLU A 277 12.54 15.68 -17.29
N MET A 278 12.16 15.40 -16.04
CA MET A 278 10.90 14.73 -15.69
C MET A 278 9.68 15.68 -15.66
N GLY A 279 9.87 16.96 -15.96
CA GLY A 279 8.80 17.96 -15.94
C GLY A 279 8.27 18.27 -14.54
N VAL A 280 9.07 18.07 -13.50
CA VAL A 280 8.75 18.37 -12.10
C VAL A 280 9.31 19.74 -11.73
N LYS A 281 8.56 20.54 -10.97
CA LYS A 281 9.00 21.83 -10.45
C LYS A 281 10.11 21.65 -9.41
N LYS A 282 11.37 21.64 -9.87
CA LYS A 282 12.56 21.37 -9.04
C LYS A 282 12.64 22.22 -7.76
N SER A 283 12.25 23.50 -7.82
CA SER A 283 12.29 24.39 -6.65
C SER A 283 11.42 23.90 -5.48
N THR A 284 10.27 23.28 -5.78
CA THR A 284 9.37 22.76 -4.75
C THR A 284 9.90 21.45 -4.20
N TYR A 285 10.30 20.54 -5.09
CA TYR A 285 10.84 19.22 -4.71
C TYR A 285 12.11 19.35 -3.86
N LEU A 286 13.09 20.15 -4.30
CA LEU A 286 14.33 20.39 -3.56
C LEU A 286 14.08 21.07 -2.21
N ARG A 287 13.05 21.93 -2.11
CA ARG A 287 12.62 22.49 -0.81
C ARG A 287 12.11 21.40 0.10
N TRP A 288 11.25 20.49 -0.37
CA TRP A 288 10.76 19.36 0.42
C TRP A 288 11.89 18.46 0.89
N MET A 289 12.86 18.15 0.03
CA MET A 289 14.08 17.44 0.44
C MET A 289 14.78 18.16 1.60
N LYS A 290 15.01 19.48 1.49
CA LYS A 290 15.75 20.23 2.51
C LYS A 290 14.94 20.55 3.77
N SER A 291 13.66 20.14 3.84
CA SER A 291 12.73 20.49 4.92
C SER A 291 12.82 19.60 6.17
N ALA A 292 13.57 18.49 6.13
CA ALA A 292 13.73 17.58 7.26
C ALA A 292 15.18 17.11 7.39
N ALA A 293 15.62 16.82 8.62
CA ALA A 293 16.94 16.21 8.84
C ALA A 293 17.00 14.77 8.27
N PRO A 294 18.19 14.19 8.03
CA PRO A 294 18.29 12.87 7.40
C PRO A 294 17.56 11.70 8.09
N LYS A 295 17.26 11.84 9.40
CA LYS A 295 16.53 10.83 10.20
C LYS A 295 15.04 11.17 10.39
N GLU A 296 14.58 12.23 9.77
CA GLU A 296 13.20 12.72 9.82
C GLU A 296 12.59 12.69 8.42
N LEU A 297 11.28 12.89 8.31
CA LEU A 297 10.59 12.96 7.02
C LEU A 297 9.67 14.18 6.98
N PHE A 298 9.84 15.01 5.95
CA PHE A 298 8.82 15.94 5.51
C PHE A 298 7.85 15.19 4.60
N LYS A 299 6.57 15.13 4.99
CA LYS A 299 5.50 14.48 4.23
C LYS A 299 4.54 15.54 3.67
N PRO A 300 4.59 15.87 2.36
CA PRO A 300 3.63 16.78 1.77
C PRO A 300 2.22 16.18 1.79
N GLU A 301 1.22 17.01 2.09
CA GLU A 301 -0.18 16.59 1.99
C GLU A 301 -0.55 16.24 0.54
N PRO A 302 -1.46 15.27 0.31
CA PRO A 302 -1.90 14.88 -1.02
C PRO A 302 -2.35 16.04 -1.93
N LYS A 303 -2.96 17.08 -1.33
CA LYS A 303 -3.47 18.26 -2.04
C LYS A 303 -2.41 19.10 -2.76
N VAL A 304 -1.13 18.97 -2.39
CA VAL A 304 -0.04 19.78 -2.97
C VAL A 304 0.81 19.01 -3.98
N LEU A 305 0.48 17.75 -4.30
CA LEU A 305 1.33 16.88 -5.13
C LEU A 305 1.23 17.18 -6.64
N CYS A 306 0.09 17.65 -7.13
CA CYS A 306 -0.07 18.00 -8.54
C CYS A 306 0.54 19.36 -8.91
N ASP A 307 0.59 20.33 -8.00
CA ASP A 307 1.10 21.68 -8.26
C ASP A 307 2.57 21.70 -8.76
N PRO A 308 3.52 20.96 -8.17
CA PRO A 308 4.87 20.83 -8.71
C PRO A 308 4.95 19.79 -9.82
N ASN A 309 3.83 19.22 -10.25
CA ASN A 309 3.76 18.10 -11.17
C ASN A 309 4.61 16.92 -10.64
N LEU A 310 4.50 16.60 -9.34
CA LEU A 310 5.06 15.35 -8.78
C LEU A 310 4.16 14.17 -9.19
N ALA A 311 2.85 14.32 -8.98
CA ALA A 311 1.82 13.41 -9.48
C ALA A 311 1.06 14.08 -10.62
N THR A 312 0.64 13.31 -11.63
CA THR A 312 -0.27 13.80 -12.67
C THR A 312 -1.72 13.49 -12.33
N PHE A 313 -1.96 12.50 -11.48
CA PHE A 313 -3.29 12.16 -10.99
C PHE A 313 -3.24 11.81 -9.51
N VAL A 314 -4.09 12.45 -8.73
CA VAL A 314 -4.39 12.07 -7.35
C VAL A 314 -5.90 11.96 -7.25
N GLN A 315 -6.39 10.74 -7.05
CA GLN A 315 -7.82 10.46 -7.07
C GLN A 315 -8.57 11.37 -6.10
N ARG A 316 -9.70 11.96 -6.57
CA ARG A 316 -10.53 12.93 -5.83
C ARG A 316 -9.84 14.26 -5.46
N ILE A 317 -8.62 14.51 -5.93
CA ILE A 317 -7.89 15.76 -5.66
C ILE A 317 -7.53 16.50 -6.94
N CYS A 318 -6.88 15.85 -7.90
CA CYS A 318 -6.42 16.50 -9.13
C CYS A 318 -6.15 15.53 -10.28
N ALA A 319 -6.23 16.05 -11.51
CA ALA A 319 -5.75 15.42 -12.74
C ALA A 319 -5.10 16.46 -13.65
N ASP A 320 -3.97 16.12 -14.25
CA ASP A 320 -3.22 16.93 -15.23
C ASP A 320 -2.97 18.37 -14.74
N GLY A 321 -2.56 18.50 -13.47
CA GLY A 321 -2.26 19.78 -12.83
C GLY A 321 -3.49 20.62 -12.45
N LYS A 322 -4.71 20.12 -12.68
CA LYS A 322 -5.96 20.78 -12.30
C LYS A 322 -6.58 20.09 -11.10
N ARG A 323 -6.98 20.86 -10.10
CA ARG A 323 -7.75 20.34 -8.95
C ARG A 323 -9.21 20.16 -9.34
N PHE A 324 -9.86 19.14 -8.79
CA PHE A 324 -11.30 18.91 -8.94
C PHE A 324 -12.11 19.84 -8.04
#